data_AF-A0A4Q6F225-F1
#
_entry.id   AF-A0A4Q6F225-F1
#
_cell.length_a   1.000
_cell.length_b   1.000
_cell.length_c   1.000
_cell.angle_alpha   90.00
_cell.angle_beta   90.00
_cell.angle_gamma   90.00
#
_symmetry.space_group_name_H-M   'P 1'
#
loop_
_entity.id
_entity.type
_entity.pdbx_description
1 polymer ?
#
loop_
_entity_poly.entity_id
_entity_poly.type
_entity_poly.pdbx_seq_one_letter_code
_entity_poly.pdbx_strand_id
1 'polypeptide(L)'
;MKYTSYLFFLLALTLSACSDTQRNSLVKLLSSDASDDSVAIQPEALDDNTYWSYFNGTYQDPTYSGYIKFSMEWDGKGAIRTVIWHPNTFAYHADYLTTLPAYAGLKPAQIDAIALHEQGRQLILGTALSIKDEQMNSDEWDFQFVSSDALPPELIARAIDTLKDHLPRATAAKSFYLPAPEQLSYATRESAAFAAAGVKLAQRASTSDRVCYANGWGVGYVKILNAAQLEAALLEGSIQSDEILVLESIPRELPAVAGIVIASPSSPSSHPALLAQMLGIP
;
A
#
# COMPACT_ATOMS: atom_id res chain seq x y z
N MET A 1 -46.39 -11.42 -16.33
CA MET A 1 -45.30 -10.53 -15.90
C MET A 1 -44.43 -11.35 -14.95
N LYS A 2 -43.36 -12.07 -15.31
CA LYS A 2 -42.14 -11.81 -16.10
C LYS A 2 -41.37 -10.56 -15.69
N TYR A 3 -40.29 -10.82 -14.92
CA TYR A 3 -38.92 -10.24 -14.96
C TYR A 3 -38.40 -9.70 -13.62
N THR A 4 -37.74 -10.56 -12.82
CA THR A 4 -36.82 -10.16 -11.73
C THR A 4 -35.79 -11.26 -11.36
N SER A 5 -35.30 -12.04 -12.33
CA SER A 5 -34.26 -13.08 -12.11
C SER A 5 -32.94 -12.86 -12.86
N TYR A 6 -32.66 -11.66 -13.38
CA TYR A 6 -31.48 -11.45 -14.24
C TYR A 6 -30.28 -10.75 -13.59
N LEU A 7 -30.32 -10.35 -12.31
CA LEU A 7 -29.18 -9.65 -11.69
C LEU A 7 -28.14 -10.59 -11.05
N PHE A 8 -28.44 -11.87 -10.85
CA PHE A 8 -27.50 -12.83 -10.28
C PHE A 8 -26.57 -13.49 -11.31
N PHE A 9 -26.83 -13.32 -12.61
CA PHE A 9 -26.10 -14.06 -13.65
C PHE A 9 -24.92 -13.29 -14.26
N LEU A 10 -24.81 -11.96 -14.05
CA LEU A 10 -23.72 -11.17 -14.63
C LEU A 10 -22.45 -11.09 -13.78
N LEU A 11 -22.48 -11.45 -12.49
CA LEU A 11 -21.29 -11.48 -11.65
C LEU A 11 -20.42 -12.75 -11.86
N ALA A 12 -20.95 -13.75 -12.58
CA ALA A 12 -20.25 -15.01 -12.82
C ALA A 12 -19.24 -14.97 -13.97
N LEU A 13 -19.21 -13.89 -14.77
CA LEU A 13 -18.49 -13.85 -16.06
C LEU A 13 -17.09 -13.21 -16.04
N THR A 14 -16.60 -12.71 -14.90
CA THR A 14 -15.21 -12.22 -14.77
C THR A 14 -14.32 -13.04 -13.83
N LEU A 15 -14.83 -14.15 -13.28
CA LEU A 15 -14.10 -15.09 -12.42
C LEU A 15 -13.82 -16.44 -13.09
N SER A 16 -13.65 -16.49 -14.41
CA SER A 16 -13.29 -17.73 -15.13
C SER A 16 -11.88 -18.29 -14.80
N ALA A 17 -11.17 -17.70 -13.84
CA ALA A 17 -9.86 -18.18 -13.38
C ALA A 17 -9.82 -18.60 -11.90
N CYS A 18 -10.96 -18.62 -11.19
CA CYS A 18 -11.01 -18.98 -9.77
C CYS A 18 -11.89 -20.22 -9.56
N SER A 19 -11.37 -21.21 -8.84
CA SER A 19 -12.10 -22.46 -8.56
C SER A 19 -13.33 -22.18 -7.69
N ASP A 20 -14.39 -22.99 -7.84
CA ASP A 20 -15.63 -22.84 -7.07
C ASP A 20 -15.39 -22.94 -5.55
N THR A 21 -14.34 -23.65 -5.14
CA THR A 21 -13.88 -23.74 -3.75
C THR A 21 -13.37 -22.41 -3.21
N GLN A 22 -12.59 -21.66 -4.00
CA GLN A 22 -12.05 -20.34 -3.63
C GLN A 22 -13.15 -19.27 -3.57
N ARG A 23 -14.13 -19.34 -4.48
CA ARG A 23 -15.33 -18.50 -4.41
C ARG A 23 -16.14 -18.77 -3.15
N ASN A 24 -16.34 -20.03 -2.81
CA ASN A 24 -17.12 -20.41 -1.62
C ASN A 24 -16.40 -20.09 -0.31
N SER A 25 -15.07 -20.12 -0.24
CA SER A 25 -14.32 -19.69 0.95
C SER A 25 -14.40 -18.17 1.16
N LEU A 26 -14.23 -17.38 0.10
CA LEU A 26 -14.38 -15.92 0.14
C LEU A 26 -15.81 -15.50 0.48
N VAL A 27 -16.81 -16.13 -0.15
CA VAL A 27 -18.22 -15.86 0.18
C VAL A 27 -18.52 -16.23 1.63
N LYS A 28 -18.00 -17.35 2.15
CA LYS A 28 -18.24 -17.78 3.54
C LYS A 28 -17.52 -16.93 4.59
N LEU A 29 -16.38 -16.34 4.24
CA LEU A 29 -15.68 -15.36 5.08
C LEU A 29 -16.44 -14.02 5.12
N LEU A 30 -16.98 -13.60 3.97
CA LEU A 30 -17.74 -12.35 3.81
C LEU A 30 -19.23 -12.48 4.20
N SER A 31 -19.71 -13.70 4.42
CA SER A 31 -21.10 -14.00 4.81
C SER A 31 -21.23 -14.47 6.25
N SER A 32 -20.27 -14.19 7.14
CA SER A 32 -20.52 -14.35 8.57
C SER A 32 -21.71 -13.45 8.95
N ASP A 33 -22.71 -14.06 9.59
CA ASP A 33 -23.98 -13.43 9.91
C ASP A 33 -23.78 -12.07 10.61
N ALA A 34 -24.43 -11.07 10.02
CA ALA A 34 -24.46 -9.71 10.51
C ALA A 34 -25.18 -9.63 11.86
N SER A 35 -24.40 -9.63 12.95
CA SER A 35 -24.81 -9.02 14.22
C SER A 35 -23.65 -8.56 15.10
N ASP A 36 -22.41 -8.65 14.64
CA ASP A 36 -21.26 -8.10 15.36
C ASP A 36 -20.60 -7.05 14.46
N ASP A 37 -20.70 -5.78 14.86
CA ASP A 37 -20.02 -4.65 14.19
C ASP A 37 -18.51 -4.65 14.51
N SER A 38 -17.99 -5.68 15.18
CA SER A 38 -16.59 -5.81 15.51
C SER A 38 -15.74 -6.15 14.27
N VAL A 39 -14.62 -5.43 14.12
CA VAL A 39 -13.62 -5.72 13.09
C VAL A 39 -12.71 -6.82 13.61
N ALA A 40 -12.58 -7.91 12.85
CA ALA A 40 -11.66 -8.99 13.21
C ALA A 40 -10.19 -8.57 12.96
N ILE A 41 -9.27 -9.05 13.78
CA ILE A 41 -7.83 -8.78 13.64
C ILE A 41 -7.09 -10.08 13.37
N GLN A 42 -6.21 -10.09 12.37
CA GLN A 42 -5.39 -11.24 12.02
C GLN A 42 -3.91 -10.88 11.86
N PRO A 43 -3.00 -11.81 12.23
CA PRO A 43 -3.30 -13.06 12.97
C PRO A 43 -3.58 -12.80 14.45
N GLU A 44 -3.11 -11.68 14.99
CA GLU A 44 -3.27 -11.27 16.39
C GLU A 44 -3.31 -9.73 16.50
N ALA A 45 -3.78 -9.23 17.64
CA ALA A 45 -3.72 -7.80 17.93
C ALA A 45 -2.26 -7.34 18.06
N LEU A 46 -1.97 -6.13 17.57
CA LEU A 46 -0.70 -5.49 17.83
C LEU A 46 -0.69 -5.00 19.29
N ASP A 47 0.28 -5.46 20.06
CA ASP A 47 0.59 -4.99 21.40
C ASP A 47 2.10 -4.76 21.54
N ASP A 48 2.57 -4.31 22.70
CA ASP A 48 4.00 -4.02 22.92
C ASP A 48 4.91 -5.25 22.70
N ASN A 49 4.39 -6.49 22.76
CA ASN A 49 5.15 -7.72 22.52
C ASN A 49 5.12 -8.14 21.05
N THR A 50 3.98 -8.02 20.37
CA THR A 50 3.82 -8.50 18.99
C THR A 50 4.28 -7.46 17.97
N TYR A 51 4.16 -6.16 18.29
CA TYR A 51 4.45 -5.01 17.42
C TYR A 51 5.77 -5.15 16.63
N TRP A 52 6.85 -5.55 17.31
CA TRP A 52 8.19 -5.62 16.72
C TRP A 52 8.34 -6.71 15.65
N SER A 53 7.45 -7.69 15.60
CA SER A 53 7.42 -8.72 14.55
C SER A 53 6.77 -8.22 13.25
N TYR A 54 6.11 -7.05 13.30
CA TYR A 54 5.44 -6.42 12.14
C TYR A 54 6.12 -5.11 11.73
N PHE A 55 6.83 -4.47 12.65
CA PHE A 55 7.53 -3.21 12.40
C PHE A 55 8.80 -3.42 11.57
N ASN A 56 8.91 -2.66 10.48
CA ASN A 56 10.09 -2.56 9.64
C ASN A 56 10.78 -1.24 9.94
N GLY A 57 11.96 -1.30 10.57
CA GLY A 57 12.75 -0.10 10.86
C GLY A 57 13.34 0.54 9.59
N THR A 58 13.43 1.86 9.58
CA THR A 58 14.15 2.62 8.56
C THR A 58 15.52 3.02 9.08
N TYR A 59 16.57 2.82 8.29
CA TYR A 59 17.94 3.10 8.75
C TYR A 59 18.36 4.56 8.53
N GLN A 60 17.98 5.16 7.39
CA GLN A 60 18.41 6.52 7.00
C GLN A 60 17.26 7.45 6.61
N ASP A 61 16.02 7.05 6.89
CA ASP A 61 14.89 7.95 6.68
C ASP A 61 14.90 9.04 7.77
N PRO A 62 14.91 10.33 7.38
CA PRO A 62 14.92 11.44 8.33
C PRO A 62 13.53 11.73 8.92
N THR A 63 12.46 11.21 8.31
CA THR A 63 11.07 11.49 8.66
C THR A 63 10.42 10.35 9.44
N TYR A 64 10.73 9.10 9.08
CA TYR A 64 10.09 7.92 9.66
C TYR A 64 11.09 7.08 10.47
N SER A 65 10.63 6.50 11.59
CA SER A 65 11.36 5.45 12.34
C SER A 65 11.20 4.07 11.71
N GLY A 66 10.12 3.88 10.96
CA GLY A 66 9.77 2.61 10.35
C GLY A 66 8.29 2.54 9.97
N TYR A 67 7.85 1.35 9.60
CA TYR A 67 6.49 1.16 9.07
C TYR A 67 5.94 -0.24 9.33
N ILE A 68 4.61 -0.35 9.30
CA ILE A 68 3.86 -1.60 9.39
C ILE A 68 2.97 -1.72 8.17
N LYS A 69 3.00 -2.88 7.52
CA LYS A 69 2.12 -3.18 6.39
C LYS A 69 0.84 -3.84 6.88
N PHE A 70 -0.27 -3.50 6.24
CA PHE A 70 -1.56 -4.08 6.53
C PHE A 70 -2.39 -4.32 5.27
N SER A 71 -3.39 -5.19 5.40
CA SER A 71 -4.50 -5.30 4.47
C SER A 71 -5.81 -5.18 5.24
N MET A 72 -6.85 -4.69 4.58
CA MET A 72 -8.20 -4.62 5.16
C MET A 72 -9.18 -5.29 4.22
N GLU A 73 -9.95 -6.24 4.73
CA GLU A 73 -11.01 -6.90 3.96
C GLU A 73 -12.23 -5.99 3.86
N TRP A 74 -12.59 -5.66 2.62
CA TRP A 74 -13.66 -4.74 2.28
C TRP A 74 -14.86 -5.48 1.70
N ASP A 75 -16.05 -5.21 2.22
CA ASP A 75 -17.27 -5.91 1.79
C ASP A 75 -17.93 -5.35 0.52
N GLY A 76 -17.33 -4.34 -0.10
CA GLY A 76 -17.85 -3.67 -1.29
C GLY A 76 -19.01 -2.71 -1.01
N LYS A 77 -19.51 -2.63 0.22
CA LYS A 77 -20.73 -1.87 0.60
C LYS A 77 -20.49 -0.77 1.62
N GLY A 78 -19.28 -0.67 2.17
CA GLY A 78 -18.96 0.36 3.14
C GLY A 78 -18.27 -0.15 4.40
N ALA A 79 -18.17 -1.47 4.62
CA ALA A 79 -17.62 -2.00 5.86
C ALA A 79 -16.27 -2.67 5.66
N ILE A 80 -15.38 -2.42 6.62
CA ILE A 80 -14.15 -3.18 6.82
C ILE A 80 -14.48 -4.32 7.77
N ARG A 81 -14.16 -5.55 7.37
CA ARG A 81 -14.47 -6.76 8.14
C ARG A 81 -13.29 -7.27 8.92
N THR A 82 -12.09 -7.11 8.39
CA THR A 82 -10.87 -7.62 9.00
C THR A 82 -9.70 -6.70 8.73
N VAL A 83 -8.86 -6.47 9.74
CA VAL A 83 -7.50 -5.92 9.57
C VAL A 83 -6.51 -7.06 9.67
N ILE A 84 -5.65 -7.16 8.67
CA ILE A 84 -4.60 -8.17 8.56
C ILE A 84 -3.27 -7.44 8.67
N TRP A 85 -2.51 -7.68 9.75
CA TRP A 85 -1.15 -7.16 9.89
C TRP A 85 -0.16 -8.08 9.20
N HIS A 86 0.81 -7.50 8.48
CA HIS A 86 1.78 -8.25 7.69
C HIS A 86 3.10 -8.34 8.46
N PRO A 87 3.59 -9.54 8.79
CA PRO A 87 4.89 -9.71 9.44
C PRO A 87 6.01 -9.06 8.63
N ASN A 88 7.02 -8.54 9.33
CA ASN A 88 8.17 -7.88 8.70
C ASN A 88 9.09 -8.83 7.92
N THR A 89 8.85 -10.14 7.99
CA THR A 89 9.58 -11.16 7.24
C THR A 89 9.17 -11.25 5.77
N PHE A 90 8.04 -10.67 5.38
CA PHE A 90 7.60 -10.63 3.98
C PHE A 90 7.87 -9.26 3.38
N ALA A 91 8.41 -9.20 2.16
CA ALA A 91 8.68 -7.92 1.48
C ALA A 91 7.40 -7.30 0.89
N TYR A 92 6.52 -8.11 0.29
CA TYR A 92 5.31 -7.63 -0.40
C TYR A 92 4.00 -8.06 0.27
N HIS A 93 2.92 -7.31 0.02
CA HIS A 93 1.59 -7.66 0.54
C HIS A 93 1.10 -9.00 0.02
N ALA A 94 1.20 -9.21 -1.30
CA ALA A 94 0.74 -10.42 -1.96
C ALA A 94 1.44 -11.66 -1.40
N ASP A 95 2.77 -11.62 -1.21
CA ASP A 95 3.53 -12.76 -0.69
C ASP A 95 2.95 -13.28 0.62
N TYR A 96 2.69 -12.37 1.58
CA TYR A 96 2.08 -12.77 2.85
C TYR A 96 0.64 -13.22 2.67
N LEU A 97 -0.20 -12.46 1.95
CA LEU A 97 -1.60 -12.79 1.77
C LEU A 97 -1.78 -14.20 1.20
N THR A 98 -0.98 -14.60 0.21
CA THR A 98 -1.06 -15.95 -0.39
C THR A 98 -0.76 -17.10 0.58
N THR A 99 -0.16 -16.81 1.74
CA THR A 99 0.04 -17.81 2.81
C THR A 99 -1.21 -18.04 3.65
N LEU A 100 -2.16 -17.10 3.65
CA LEU A 100 -3.38 -17.18 4.44
C LEU A 100 -4.43 -18.06 3.75
N PRO A 101 -5.20 -18.86 4.51
CA PRO A 101 -6.20 -19.77 3.93
C PRO A 101 -7.21 -19.10 2.99
N ALA A 102 -7.61 -17.85 3.27
CA ALA A 102 -8.58 -17.11 2.47
C ALA A 102 -8.08 -16.77 1.05
N TYR A 103 -6.76 -16.63 0.89
CA TYR A 103 -6.11 -16.22 -0.36
C TYR A 103 -5.19 -17.30 -0.92
N ALA A 104 -5.21 -18.50 -0.33
CA ALA A 104 -4.37 -19.61 -0.73
C ALA A 104 -4.56 -19.95 -2.22
N GLY A 105 -3.44 -20.05 -2.93
CA GLY A 105 -3.41 -20.38 -4.36
C GLY A 105 -3.71 -19.22 -5.31
N LEU A 106 -3.96 -18.00 -4.79
CA LEU A 106 -3.96 -16.81 -5.64
C LEU A 106 -2.52 -16.45 -6.03
N LYS A 107 -2.36 -15.92 -7.25
CA LYS A 107 -1.11 -15.31 -7.72
C LYS A 107 -1.08 -13.83 -7.33
N PRO A 108 0.10 -13.19 -7.25
CA PRO A 108 0.20 -11.76 -6.95
C PRO A 108 -0.69 -10.88 -7.84
N ALA A 109 -0.71 -11.11 -9.15
CA ALA A 109 -1.58 -10.38 -10.07
C ALA A 109 -3.09 -10.52 -9.77
N GLN A 110 -3.50 -11.64 -9.15
CA GLN A 110 -4.89 -11.84 -8.73
C GLN A 110 -5.20 -11.09 -7.43
N ILE A 111 -4.23 -10.97 -6.52
CA ILE A 111 -4.33 -10.08 -5.35
C ILE A 111 -4.45 -8.63 -5.80
N ASP A 112 -3.60 -8.20 -6.74
CA ASP A 112 -3.65 -6.85 -7.28
C ASP A 112 -5.02 -6.54 -7.91
N ALA A 113 -5.58 -7.49 -8.66
CA ALA A 113 -6.89 -7.32 -9.30
C ALA A 113 -8.03 -7.07 -8.29
N ILE A 114 -7.98 -7.68 -7.11
CA ILE A 114 -9.01 -7.51 -6.06
C ILE A 114 -8.69 -6.37 -5.07
N ALA A 115 -7.50 -5.76 -5.17
CA ALA A 115 -7.02 -4.76 -4.23
C ALA A 115 -6.86 -3.37 -4.86
N LEU A 116 -6.38 -3.28 -6.09
CA LEU A 116 -5.93 -2.02 -6.68
C LEU A 116 -7.01 -1.28 -7.47
N HIS A 117 -8.09 -1.97 -7.85
CA HIS A 117 -9.16 -1.41 -8.67
C HIS A 117 -10.45 -1.21 -7.88
N GLU A 118 -11.22 -0.18 -8.21
CA GLU A 118 -12.53 0.08 -7.61
C GLU A 118 -13.51 -1.06 -7.91
N GLN A 119 -13.59 -1.48 -9.17
CA GLN A 119 -14.49 -2.55 -9.57
C GLN A 119 -14.03 -3.90 -9.01
N GLY A 120 -14.86 -4.49 -8.14
CA GLY A 120 -14.58 -5.80 -7.56
C GLY A 120 -13.59 -5.78 -6.39
N ARG A 121 -13.28 -4.60 -5.84
CA ARG A 121 -12.43 -4.45 -4.67
C ARG A 121 -12.94 -5.27 -3.50
N GLN A 122 -12.08 -6.12 -2.97
CA GLN A 122 -12.29 -6.91 -1.75
C GLN A 122 -11.20 -6.65 -0.71
N LEU A 123 -10.10 -6.00 -1.12
CA LEU A 123 -8.98 -5.67 -0.26
C LEU A 123 -8.60 -4.21 -0.38
N ILE A 124 -8.17 -3.63 0.73
CA ILE A 124 -7.47 -2.35 0.79
C ILE A 124 -6.08 -2.66 1.31
N LEU A 125 -5.05 -2.37 0.52
CA LEU A 125 -3.66 -2.54 0.93
C LEU A 125 -3.12 -1.20 1.42
N GLY A 126 -2.27 -1.23 2.44
CA GLY A 126 -1.68 0.00 2.94
C GLY A 126 -0.49 -0.20 3.87
N THR A 127 0.11 0.92 4.22
CA THR A 127 1.22 1.00 5.16
C THR A 127 0.95 2.09 6.18
N ALA A 128 1.16 1.78 7.45
CA ALA A 128 1.21 2.74 8.54
C ALA A 128 2.68 3.11 8.80
N LEU A 129 3.03 4.37 8.59
CA LEU A 129 4.38 4.91 8.72
C LEU A 129 4.51 5.64 10.07
N SER A 130 5.41 5.18 10.93
CA SER A 130 5.66 5.79 12.24
C SER A 130 6.60 6.96 12.09
N ILE A 131 6.16 8.15 12.52
CA ILE A 131 7.00 9.35 12.48
C ILE A 131 8.18 9.19 13.43
N LYS A 132 9.33 9.69 13.00
CA LYS A 132 10.55 9.63 13.79
C LYS A 132 10.45 10.52 15.02
N ASP A 133 10.61 9.90 16.18
CA ASP A 133 10.79 10.57 17.47
C ASP A 133 12.07 10.05 18.13
N GLU A 134 12.56 10.77 19.13
CA GLU A 134 13.84 10.44 19.79
C GLU A 134 13.83 9.08 20.51
N GLN A 135 12.64 8.50 20.77
CA GLN A 135 12.47 7.29 21.57
C GLN A 135 11.91 6.09 20.80
N MET A 136 11.74 6.18 19.47
CA MET A 136 11.05 5.17 18.64
C MET A 136 9.66 4.79 19.19
N ASN A 137 8.97 5.75 19.79
CA ASN A 137 7.71 5.58 20.52
C ASN A 137 6.61 6.51 20.02
N SER A 138 6.72 6.98 18.78
CA SER A 138 5.82 7.98 18.21
C SER A 138 4.35 7.54 18.27
N ASP A 139 3.51 8.47 18.68
CA ASP A 139 2.05 8.40 18.62
C ASP A 139 1.49 9.04 17.34
N GLU A 140 2.38 9.44 16.41
CA GLU A 140 2.07 10.06 15.14
C GLU A 140 2.35 9.14 13.96
N TRP A 141 1.36 9.04 13.08
CA TRP A 141 1.32 8.07 12.00
C TRP A 141 0.80 8.68 10.69
N ASP A 142 1.51 8.35 9.60
CA ASP A 142 1.06 8.60 8.25
C ASP A 142 0.57 7.28 7.63
N PHE A 143 -0.68 7.25 7.19
CA PHE A 143 -1.29 6.11 6.54
C PHE A 143 -1.25 6.29 5.04
N GLN A 144 -0.59 5.36 4.35
CA GLN A 144 -0.56 5.29 2.90
C GLN A 144 -1.40 4.10 2.44
N PHE A 145 -2.23 4.32 1.41
CA PHE A 145 -3.07 3.28 0.82
C PHE A 145 -2.69 3.07 -0.65
N VAL A 146 -2.72 1.83 -1.11
CA VAL A 146 -2.29 1.46 -2.46
C VAL A 146 -3.52 1.20 -3.33
N SER A 147 -3.61 1.91 -4.46
CA SER A 147 -4.71 1.79 -5.42
C SER A 147 -4.31 2.38 -6.76
N SER A 148 -4.76 1.75 -7.85
CA SER A 148 -4.69 2.33 -9.20
C SER A 148 -5.80 3.34 -9.46
N ASP A 149 -6.95 3.16 -8.81
CA ASP A 149 -8.09 4.07 -8.91
C ASP A 149 -8.11 5.07 -7.74
N ALA A 150 -8.89 6.14 -7.87
CA ALA A 150 -9.11 7.10 -6.81
C ALA A 150 -9.75 6.43 -5.58
N LEU A 151 -9.21 6.69 -4.38
CA LEU A 151 -9.81 6.24 -3.13
C LEU A 151 -10.69 7.34 -2.55
N PRO A 152 -12.02 7.13 -2.42
CA PRO A 152 -12.93 8.15 -1.91
C PRO A 152 -12.60 8.60 -0.48
N PRO A 153 -12.83 9.87 -0.12
CA PRO A 153 -12.62 10.39 1.23
C PRO A 153 -13.23 9.54 2.36
N GLU A 154 -14.47 9.10 2.19
CA GLU A 154 -15.19 8.29 3.19
C GLU A 154 -14.57 6.91 3.41
N LEU A 155 -13.99 6.32 2.35
CA LEU A 155 -13.29 5.05 2.44
C LEU A 155 -12.00 5.20 3.24
N ILE A 156 -11.23 6.25 2.94
CA ILE A 156 -9.99 6.57 3.66
C ILE A 156 -10.28 6.93 5.12
N ALA A 157 -11.32 7.72 5.39
CA ALA A 157 -11.73 8.08 6.75
C ALA A 157 -12.00 6.84 7.59
N ARG A 158 -12.82 5.93 7.05
CA ARG A 158 -13.15 4.66 7.71
C ARG A 158 -11.93 3.76 7.92
N ALA A 159 -11.09 3.62 6.90
CA ALA A 159 -9.88 2.82 7.00
C ALA A 159 -8.94 3.35 8.09
N ILE A 160 -8.72 4.66 8.09
CA ILE A 160 -7.89 5.33 9.10
C ILE A 160 -8.51 5.20 10.51
N ASP A 161 -9.82 5.35 10.65
CA ASP A 161 -10.50 5.18 11.94
C ASP A 161 -10.39 3.76 12.47
N THR A 162 -10.62 2.75 11.61
CA THR A 162 -10.41 1.35 11.98
C THR A 162 -8.96 1.07 12.37
N LEU A 163 -7.96 1.61 11.66
CA LEU A 163 -6.55 1.37 11.98
C LEU A 163 -6.13 1.95 13.33
N LYS A 164 -6.63 3.15 13.70
CA LYS A 164 -6.26 3.79 14.97
C LYS A 164 -6.67 2.96 16.18
N ASP A 165 -7.80 2.26 16.10
CA ASP A 165 -8.31 1.42 17.19
C ASP A 165 -7.46 0.15 17.38
N HIS A 166 -6.62 -0.20 16.40
CA HIS A 166 -5.85 -1.44 16.36
C HIS A 166 -4.33 -1.25 16.22
N LEU A 167 -3.87 0.00 16.12
CA LEU A 167 -2.46 0.34 16.05
C LEU A 167 -2.02 0.93 17.40
N PRO A 168 -1.04 0.31 18.09
CA PRO A 168 -0.58 0.81 19.38
C PRO A 168 -0.19 2.29 19.29
N ARG A 169 -0.65 3.07 20.28
CA ARG A 169 -0.29 4.48 20.48
C ARG A 169 -0.78 5.43 19.37
N ALA A 170 -1.45 4.95 18.33
CA ALA A 170 -2.05 5.80 17.33
C ALA A 170 -3.18 6.64 17.94
N THR A 171 -3.26 7.92 17.59
CA THR A 171 -4.35 8.79 18.03
C THR A 171 -4.99 9.48 16.84
N ALA A 172 -6.29 9.77 16.94
CA ALA A 172 -7.01 10.50 15.88
C ALA A 172 -6.40 11.88 15.59
N ALA A 173 -5.85 12.55 16.61
CA ALA A 173 -5.22 13.85 16.45
C ALA A 173 -3.95 13.80 15.60
N LYS A 174 -3.21 12.69 15.66
CA LYS A 174 -1.89 12.48 15.09
C LYS A 174 -1.87 11.39 14.01
N SER A 175 -2.98 11.22 13.32
CA SER A 175 -3.13 10.29 12.20
C SER A 175 -3.41 11.07 10.93
N PHE A 176 -2.61 10.86 9.91
CA PHE A 176 -2.70 11.59 8.65
C PHE A 176 -2.79 10.62 7.46
N TYR A 177 -3.46 11.03 6.40
CA TYR A 177 -3.43 10.33 5.12
C TYR A 177 -2.27 10.86 4.28
N LEU A 178 -1.32 9.99 3.94
CA LEU A 178 -0.25 10.25 2.99
C LEU A 178 -0.61 9.60 1.64
N PRO A 179 -1.07 10.38 0.65
CA PRO A 179 -1.41 9.82 -0.66
C PRO A 179 -0.20 9.15 -1.31
N ALA A 180 -0.42 7.98 -1.93
CA ALA A 180 0.57 7.43 -2.86
C ALA A 180 0.77 8.39 -4.05
N PRO A 181 1.93 8.37 -4.73
CA PRO A 181 2.21 9.25 -5.86
C PRO A 181 1.10 9.26 -6.93
N GLU A 182 0.55 8.09 -7.25
CA GLU A 182 -0.54 7.90 -8.22
C GLU A 182 -1.84 8.59 -7.79
N GLN A 183 -2.05 8.77 -6.48
CA GLN A 183 -3.26 9.34 -5.90
C GLN A 183 -3.11 10.81 -5.51
N LEU A 184 -1.89 11.37 -5.55
CA LEU A 184 -1.61 12.72 -5.07
C LEU A 184 -2.45 13.78 -5.79
N SER A 185 -2.54 13.71 -7.12
CA SER A 185 -3.33 14.67 -7.92
C SER A 185 -4.82 14.68 -7.55
N TYR A 186 -5.39 13.49 -7.31
CA TYR A 186 -6.75 13.33 -6.85
C TYR A 186 -6.93 13.87 -5.43
N ALA A 187 -6.05 13.46 -4.50
CA ALA A 187 -6.13 13.85 -3.09
C ALA A 187 -5.97 15.36 -2.89
N THR A 188 -5.09 16.02 -3.65
CA THR A 188 -4.93 17.47 -3.62
C THR A 188 -6.18 18.18 -4.13
N ARG A 189 -6.75 17.74 -5.26
CA ARG A 189 -7.97 18.32 -5.83
C ARG A 189 -9.16 18.18 -4.88
N GLU A 190 -9.31 17.03 -4.25
CA GLU A 190 -10.41 16.72 -3.33
C GLU A 190 -10.08 17.04 -1.86
N SER A 191 -9.06 17.86 -1.59
CA SER A 191 -8.58 18.15 -0.22
C SER A 191 -9.67 18.65 0.72
N ALA A 192 -10.61 19.46 0.23
CA ALA A 192 -11.76 19.92 1.00
C ALA A 192 -12.73 18.78 1.38
N ALA A 193 -12.92 17.80 0.49
CA ALA A 193 -13.75 16.63 0.75
C ALA A 193 -13.09 15.68 1.77
N PHE A 194 -11.76 15.50 1.69
CA PHE A 194 -10.99 14.80 2.72
C PHE A 194 -11.13 15.47 4.09
N ALA A 195 -10.98 16.79 4.15
CA ALA A 195 -11.15 17.53 5.39
C ALA A 195 -12.57 17.41 5.97
N ALA A 196 -13.60 17.44 5.11
CA ALA A 196 -15.00 17.26 5.52
C ALA A 196 -15.28 15.85 6.08
N ALA A 197 -14.61 14.83 5.55
CA ALA A 197 -14.65 13.46 6.07
C ALA A 197 -13.75 13.24 7.31
N GLY A 198 -13.16 14.30 7.87
CA GLY A 198 -12.28 14.22 9.05
C GLY A 198 -10.87 13.68 8.76
N VAL A 199 -10.49 13.56 7.48
CA VAL A 199 -9.17 13.09 7.06
C VAL A 199 -8.22 14.27 6.89
N LYS A 200 -7.12 14.24 7.64
CA LYS A 200 -6.03 15.20 7.48
C LYS A 200 -5.03 14.69 6.47
N LEU A 201 -4.75 15.43 5.40
CA LEU A 201 -3.65 15.10 4.51
C LEU A 201 -2.31 15.37 5.21
N ALA A 202 -1.39 14.42 5.10
CA ALA A 202 -0.03 14.57 5.59
C ALA A 202 0.67 15.67 4.79
N GLN A 203 1.25 16.65 5.48
CA GLN A 203 2.07 17.69 4.89
C GLN A 203 3.50 17.51 5.40
N ARG A 204 4.19 16.51 4.85
CA ARG A 204 5.59 16.25 5.17
C ARG A 204 6.45 16.98 4.16
N ALA A 205 6.92 18.17 4.52
CA ALA A 205 8.16 18.65 3.92
C ALA A 205 9.27 17.74 4.46
N SER A 206 10.02 17.06 3.59
CA SER A 206 11.19 16.32 4.04
C SER A 206 12.07 17.27 4.86
N THR A 207 12.37 16.90 6.10
CA THR A 207 13.27 17.68 6.97
C THR A 207 14.72 17.64 6.47
N SER A 208 14.99 16.79 5.49
CA SER A 208 16.23 16.66 4.75
C SER A 208 16.02 17.03 3.28
N ASP A 209 17.03 17.62 2.65
CA ASP A 209 17.08 17.81 1.20
C ASP A 209 17.26 16.48 0.43
N ARG A 210 17.67 15.41 1.14
CA ARG A 210 18.00 14.10 0.54
C ARG A 210 17.56 12.95 1.45
N VAL A 211 17.00 11.90 0.87
CA VAL A 211 16.60 10.67 1.56
C VAL A 211 17.25 9.47 0.87
N CYS A 212 17.83 8.55 1.65
CA CYS A 212 18.35 7.29 1.13
C CYS A 212 17.33 6.17 1.39
N TYR A 213 16.71 5.68 0.32
CA TYR A 213 15.72 4.59 0.40
C TYR A 213 16.38 3.21 0.27
N ALA A 214 17.47 3.08 -0.48
CA ALA A 214 18.26 1.86 -0.61
C ALA A 214 19.74 2.19 -0.39
N ASN A 215 20.39 1.53 0.57
CA ASN A 215 21.79 1.78 0.88
C ASN A 215 22.71 0.97 -0.02
N GLY A 216 23.76 1.61 -0.53
CA GLY A 216 24.79 0.93 -1.31
C GLY A 216 25.77 1.92 -1.94
N TRP A 217 26.61 1.39 -2.83
CA TRP A 217 27.54 2.18 -3.63
C TRP A 217 27.35 1.84 -5.10
N GLY A 218 27.16 2.87 -5.91
CA GLY A 218 27.04 2.78 -7.37
C GLY A 218 28.04 3.71 -8.04
N VAL A 219 28.69 3.25 -9.09
CA VAL A 219 29.54 4.07 -9.95
C VAL A 219 29.14 3.80 -11.39
N GLY A 220 28.85 4.85 -12.14
CA GLY A 220 28.31 4.71 -13.48
C GLY A 220 28.12 6.04 -14.20
N TYR A 221 27.60 5.96 -15.42
CA TYR A 221 27.30 7.11 -16.26
C TYR A 221 25.96 7.73 -15.87
N VAL A 222 25.95 9.03 -15.56
CA VAL A 222 24.72 9.73 -15.20
C VAL A 222 23.86 9.95 -16.44
N LYS A 223 22.60 9.52 -16.37
CA LYS A 223 21.59 9.69 -17.42
C LYS A 223 20.33 10.30 -16.84
N ILE A 224 20.02 11.51 -17.28
CA ILE A 224 18.86 12.28 -16.81
C ILE A 224 17.72 12.04 -17.81
N LEU A 225 16.59 11.50 -17.32
CA LEU A 225 15.45 11.13 -18.16
C LEU A 225 14.16 11.68 -17.56
N ASN A 226 13.30 12.25 -18.40
CA ASN A 226 11.89 12.43 -18.07
C ASN A 226 11.10 11.13 -18.28
N ALA A 227 9.83 11.09 -17.87
CA ALA A 227 8.99 9.89 -17.96
C ALA A 227 8.91 9.31 -19.38
N ALA A 228 8.70 10.14 -20.41
CA ALA A 228 8.60 9.68 -21.79
C ALA A 228 9.93 9.12 -22.33
N GLN A 229 11.05 9.74 -21.95
CA GLN A 229 12.39 9.26 -22.34
C GLN A 229 12.74 7.94 -21.64
N LEU A 230 12.33 7.78 -20.37
CA LEU A 230 12.52 6.53 -19.65
C LEU A 230 11.72 5.40 -20.30
N GLU A 231 10.44 5.61 -20.61
CA GLU A 231 9.61 4.62 -21.29
C GLU A 231 10.20 4.21 -22.64
N ALA A 232 10.62 5.18 -23.46
CA ALA A 232 11.27 4.90 -24.73
C ALA A 232 12.58 4.10 -24.54
N ALA A 233 13.42 4.49 -23.59
CA ALA A 233 14.70 3.82 -23.32
C ALA A 233 14.52 2.37 -22.82
N LEU A 234 13.48 2.12 -22.01
CA LEU A 234 13.10 0.77 -21.57
C LEU A 234 12.62 -0.09 -22.75
N LEU A 235 11.74 0.46 -23.59
CA LEU A 235 11.23 -0.22 -24.79
C LEU A 235 12.33 -0.57 -25.79
N GLU A 236 13.28 0.34 -25.97
CA GLU A 236 14.43 0.15 -26.88
C GLU A 236 15.54 -0.72 -26.28
N GLY A 237 15.49 -1.01 -24.98
CA GLY A 237 16.56 -1.72 -24.27
C GLY A 237 17.87 -0.93 -24.21
N SER A 238 17.81 0.40 -24.23
CA SER A 238 18.98 1.27 -24.29
C SER A 238 19.52 1.68 -22.92
N ILE A 239 18.89 1.23 -21.84
CA ILE A 239 19.39 1.40 -20.46
C ILE A 239 20.42 0.33 -20.16
N GLN A 240 21.61 0.74 -19.72
CA GLN A 240 22.72 -0.15 -19.41
C GLN A 240 22.94 -0.31 -17.91
N SER A 241 23.54 -1.43 -17.50
CA SER A 241 23.77 -1.76 -16.09
C SER A 241 24.79 -0.86 -15.39
N ASP A 242 25.62 -0.15 -16.15
CA ASP A 242 26.62 0.81 -15.66
C ASP A 242 26.12 2.26 -15.70
N GLU A 243 24.82 2.49 -15.86
CA GLU A 243 24.20 3.82 -15.81
C GLU A 243 23.69 4.15 -14.40
N ILE A 244 23.66 5.44 -14.05
CA ILE A 244 22.96 6.00 -12.89
C ILE A 244 21.82 6.86 -13.43
N LEU A 245 20.58 6.47 -13.14
CA LEU A 245 19.40 7.18 -13.65
C LEU A 245 19.01 8.32 -12.71
N VAL A 246 18.78 9.51 -13.28
CA VAL A 246 18.21 10.65 -12.57
C VAL A 246 16.84 10.94 -13.16
N LEU A 247 15.81 10.78 -12.34
CA LEU A 247 14.41 10.79 -12.76
C LEU A 247 13.62 11.86 -12.02
N GLU A 248 12.63 12.45 -12.70
CA GLU A 248 11.70 13.38 -12.06
C GLU A 248 10.71 12.66 -11.16
N SER A 249 10.18 11.54 -11.63
CA SER A 249 9.17 10.73 -10.96
C SER A 249 9.62 9.30 -10.76
N ILE A 250 8.90 8.63 -9.88
CA ILE A 250 9.13 7.25 -9.52
C ILE A 250 8.76 6.33 -10.70
N PRO A 251 9.68 5.49 -11.20
CA PRO A 251 9.37 4.55 -12.27
C PRO A 251 8.57 3.36 -11.74
N ARG A 252 7.67 2.81 -12.56
CA ARG A 252 6.86 1.64 -12.20
C ARG A 252 7.72 0.37 -12.06
N GLU A 253 8.73 0.24 -12.91
CA GLU A 253 9.69 -0.86 -12.91
C GLU A 253 11.11 -0.29 -12.82
N LEU A 254 11.99 -0.98 -12.10
CA LEU A 254 13.39 -0.57 -12.01
C LEU A 254 14.24 -1.35 -13.01
N PRO A 255 14.91 -0.68 -13.96
CA PRO A 255 15.92 -1.33 -14.77
C PRO A 255 17.11 -1.74 -13.91
N ALA A 256 17.83 -2.78 -14.32
CA ALA A 256 19.09 -3.16 -13.69
C ALA A 256 20.15 -2.10 -14.02
N VAL A 257 20.44 -1.21 -13.07
CA VAL A 257 21.34 -0.05 -13.22
C VAL A 257 22.26 0.07 -12.01
N ALA A 258 23.32 0.88 -12.13
CA ALA A 258 24.30 1.09 -11.06
C ALA A 258 23.78 1.99 -9.93
N GLY A 259 22.72 2.77 -10.17
CA GLY A 259 22.03 3.53 -9.13
C GLY A 259 20.89 4.39 -9.66
N ILE A 260 20.04 4.90 -8.76
CA ILE A 260 18.84 5.68 -9.09
C ILE A 260 18.70 6.88 -8.16
N VAL A 261 18.49 8.06 -8.73
CA VAL A 261 18.18 9.30 -8.02
C VAL A 261 16.83 9.82 -8.51
N ILE A 262 15.88 10.06 -7.61
CA ILE A 262 14.54 10.54 -7.95
C ILE A 262 14.30 11.88 -7.27
N ALA A 263 13.80 12.86 -8.03
CA ALA A 263 13.49 14.19 -7.50
C ALA A 263 12.18 14.22 -6.69
N SER A 264 11.20 13.38 -7.05
CA SER A 264 9.95 13.24 -6.31
C SER A 264 10.14 12.52 -4.97
N PRO A 265 9.60 13.05 -3.86
CA PRO A 265 9.60 12.35 -2.59
C PRO A 265 8.79 11.05 -2.67
N SER A 266 9.18 10.07 -1.87
CA SER A 266 8.54 8.76 -1.75
C SER A 266 8.39 8.37 -0.27
N SER A 267 7.87 7.17 -0.03
CA SER A 267 7.91 6.53 1.28
C SER A 267 8.95 5.40 1.31
N PRO A 268 9.51 5.06 2.49
CA PRO A 268 10.45 3.94 2.64
C PRO A 268 9.82 2.58 2.31
N SER A 269 8.49 2.48 2.31
CA SER A 269 7.73 1.28 1.94
C SER A 269 7.26 1.29 0.48
N SER A 270 7.63 2.29 -0.32
CA SER A 270 7.21 2.36 -1.72
C SER A 270 7.76 1.18 -2.53
N HIS A 271 6.99 0.73 -3.52
CA HIS A 271 7.35 -0.43 -4.35
C HIS A 271 8.76 -0.31 -4.96
N PRO A 272 9.17 0.83 -5.57
CA PRO A 272 10.53 0.99 -6.05
C PRO A 272 11.59 1.10 -4.94
N ALA A 273 11.30 1.65 -3.75
CA ALA A 273 12.26 1.59 -2.65
C ALA A 273 12.55 0.13 -2.24
N LEU A 274 11.50 -0.70 -2.15
CA LEU A 274 11.63 -2.12 -1.82
C LEU A 274 12.32 -2.91 -2.94
N LEU A 275 11.97 -2.65 -4.21
CA LEU A 275 12.65 -3.27 -5.35
C LEU A 275 14.13 -2.89 -5.40
N ALA A 276 14.49 -1.63 -5.17
CA ALA A 276 15.86 -1.16 -5.17
C ALA A 276 16.69 -1.89 -4.08
N GLN A 277 16.13 -2.02 -2.86
CA GLN A 277 16.75 -2.78 -1.78
C GLN A 277 16.93 -4.26 -2.15
N MET A 278 15.92 -4.90 -2.74
CA MET A 278 15.99 -6.32 -3.14
C MET A 278 16.99 -6.58 -4.27
N LEU A 279 17.07 -5.67 -5.24
CA LEU A 279 17.98 -5.78 -6.39
C LEU A 279 19.39 -5.27 -6.05
N GLY A 280 19.60 -4.69 -4.87
CA GLY A 280 20.87 -4.09 -4.47
C GLY A 280 21.23 -2.84 -5.30
N ILE A 281 20.23 -2.14 -5.82
CA ILE A 281 20.41 -0.89 -6.58
C ILE A 281 20.38 0.27 -5.58
N PRO A 282 21.46 1.06 -5.46
CA PRO A 282 21.52 2.21 -4.56
C PRO A 282 20.77 3.44 -5.11
#